data_AF-A0A534UJ43-F1
#
_entry.id   AF-A0A534UJ43-F1
#
_cell.length_a   1.000
_cell.length_b   1.000
_cell.length_c   1.000
_cell.angle_alpha   90.00
_cell.angle_beta   90.00
_cell.angle_gamma   90.00
#
_symmetry.space_group_name_H-M   'P 1'
#
loop_
_entity.id
_entity.type
_entity.pdbx_description
1 polymer ?
#
loop_
_entity_poly.entity_id
_entity_poly.type
_entity_poly.pdbx_seq_one_letter_code
_entity_poly.pdbx_strand_id
1 'polypeptide(L)'
;MSPEDWGGLRFALGPAVELLVADWPLHEIWAGEGPGEDPVMPRRTALRVWREGFAVYHAAMDGAEEAALVRLRAGEPFAAVCEVLETPAEAAALLLRWVEDGIIARPGCRPSS
;
A
#
# COMPACT_ATOMS: atom_id res chain seq x y z
N MET A 1 20.11 -6.87 -15.44
CA MET A 1 19.51 -7.65 -14.35
C MET A 1 18.59 -8.66 -14.99
N SER A 2 18.75 -9.95 -14.69
CA SER A 2 17.88 -11.00 -15.22
C SER A 2 16.58 -11.07 -14.38
N PRO A 3 15.50 -11.68 -14.88
CA PRO A 3 14.28 -11.90 -14.09
C PRO A 3 14.52 -12.73 -12.81
N GLU A 4 15.53 -13.60 -12.82
CA GLU A 4 15.90 -14.44 -11.68
C GLU A 4 16.44 -13.59 -10.51
N ASP A 5 17.08 -12.46 -10.80
CA ASP A 5 17.59 -11.53 -9.78
C ASP A 5 16.47 -10.75 -9.08
N TRP A 6 15.26 -10.70 -9.65
CA TRP A 6 14.18 -9.83 -9.18
C TRP A 6 13.65 -10.25 -7.81
N GLY A 7 13.66 -11.54 -7.51
CA GLY A 7 13.21 -12.05 -6.22
C GLY A 7 13.98 -11.45 -5.04
N GLY A 8 15.25 -11.09 -5.25
CA GLY A 8 16.11 -10.49 -4.22
C GLY A 8 15.97 -8.97 -4.07
N LEU A 9 15.17 -8.31 -4.91
CA LEU A 9 14.98 -6.86 -4.85
C LEU A 9 14.34 -6.46 -3.52
N ARG A 10 14.81 -5.36 -2.95
CA ARG A 10 14.22 -4.74 -1.76
C ARG A 10 13.79 -3.33 -2.12
N PHE A 11 12.56 -3.01 -1.77
CA PHE A 11 11.97 -1.70 -2.02
C PHE A 11 11.94 -0.90 -0.73
N ALA A 12 12.04 0.41 -0.85
CA ALA A 12 11.79 1.33 0.26
C ALA A 12 10.43 1.98 0.04
N LEU A 13 9.67 2.20 1.11
CA LEU A 13 8.47 3.02 1.05
C LEU A 13 8.82 4.49 0.83
N GLY A 14 7.92 5.22 0.18
CA GLY A 14 7.96 6.68 0.16
C GLY A 14 7.93 7.24 1.59
N PRO A 15 8.58 8.38 1.86
CA PRO A 15 8.73 8.91 3.22
C PRO A 15 7.41 9.35 3.87
N ALA A 16 6.37 9.56 3.06
CA ALA A 16 5.05 9.99 3.50
C ALA A 16 3.99 8.88 3.39
N VAL A 17 4.41 7.62 3.31
CA VAL A 17 3.51 6.47 3.24
C VAL A 17 3.29 5.91 4.64
N GLU A 18 2.02 5.78 5.02
CA GLU A 18 1.62 5.11 6.24
C GLU A 18 0.59 4.02 5.97
N LEU A 19 0.64 2.98 6.81
CA LEU A 19 -0.37 1.92 6.88
C LEU A 19 -1.21 2.18 8.12
N LEU A 20 -2.51 2.38 7.94
CA LEU A 20 -3.48 2.65 8.99
C LEU A 20 -4.47 1.49 9.11
N VAL A 21 -4.49 0.82 10.26
CA VAL A 21 -5.49 -0.20 10.58
C VAL A 21 -6.44 0.35 11.63
N ALA A 22 -7.74 0.22 11.38
CA ALA A 22 -8.78 0.70 12.28
C ALA A 22 -9.96 -0.28 12.33
N ASP A 23 -10.67 -0.33 13.45
CA ASP A 23 -11.90 -1.13 13.61
C ASP A 23 -13.16 -0.44 13.07
N TRP A 24 -12.97 0.58 12.23
CA TRP A 24 -14.03 1.38 11.63
C TRP A 24 -13.79 1.55 10.11
N PRO A 25 -14.84 1.74 9.30
CA PRO A 25 -14.72 1.95 7.87
C PRO A 25 -14.30 3.39 7.52
N LEU A 26 -13.08 3.77 7.90
CA LEU A 26 -12.60 5.15 7.81
C LEU A 26 -12.63 5.74 6.39
N HIS A 27 -12.37 4.92 5.36
CA HIS A 27 -12.40 5.38 3.96
C HIS A 27 -13.80 5.78 3.50
N GLU A 28 -14.85 5.11 3.96
CA GLU A 28 -16.25 5.47 3.68
C GLU A 28 -16.62 6.75 4.43
N ILE A 29 -16.25 6.82 5.72
CA ILE A 29 -16.46 8.00 6.56
C ILE A 29 -15.78 9.25 5.95
N TRP A 30 -14.55 9.12 5.45
CA TRP A 30 -13.80 10.22 4.84
C TRP A 30 -14.28 10.62 3.44
N ALA A 31 -14.79 9.67 2.65
CA ALA A 31 -15.31 9.95 1.31
C ALA A 31 -16.53 10.88 1.32
N GLY A 32 -17.13 11.15 2.49
CA GLY A 32 -18.35 11.93 2.56
C GLY A 32 -19.55 11.17 1.99
N GLU A 33 -19.40 9.85 1.79
CA GLU A 33 -20.50 8.90 1.92
C GLU A 33 -20.90 8.95 3.40
N GLY A 34 -21.53 10.07 3.77
CA GLY A 34 -22.20 10.19 5.05
C GLY A 34 -23.09 8.97 5.22
N PRO A 35 -23.41 8.59 6.46
CA PRO A 35 -24.38 7.53 6.66
C PRO A 35 -25.57 7.87 5.75
N GLY A 36 -26.05 6.89 4.98
CA GLY A 36 -27.45 6.90 4.62
C GLY A 36 -28.28 7.06 5.90
N GLU A 37 -29.58 6.85 5.86
CA GLU A 37 -30.32 6.77 7.13
C GLU A 37 -29.78 5.64 8.05
N ASP A 38 -28.95 4.74 7.51
CA ASP A 38 -28.29 3.65 8.21
C ASP A 38 -27.04 4.07 9.00
N PRO A 39 -26.92 3.64 10.27
CA PRO A 39 -25.76 3.94 11.09
C PRO A 39 -24.52 3.18 10.59
N VAL A 40 -23.37 3.88 10.56
CA VAL A 40 -22.07 3.25 10.26
C VAL A 40 -21.71 2.25 11.36
N MET A 41 -21.46 1.00 10.98
CA MET A 41 -21.11 -0.07 11.91
C MET A 41 -19.59 -0.31 11.98
N PRO A 42 -19.06 -0.71 13.15
CA PRO A 42 -17.66 -1.11 13.28
C PRO A 42 -17.30 -2.21 12.27
N ARG A 43 -16.21 -1.99 11.55
CA ARG A 43 -15.65 -2.94 10.58
C ARG A 43 -14.18 -2.63 10.38
N ARG A 44 -13.34 -3.66 10.53
CA ARG A 44 -11.90 -3.55 10.31
C ARG A 44 -11.62 -3.06 8.89
N THR A 45 -10.78 -2.03 8.79
CA THR A 45 -10.20 -1.59 7.53
C THR A 45 -8.69 -1.42 7.66
N ALA A 46 -8.00 -1.73 6.58
CA ALA A 46 -6.59 -1.42 6.39
C ALA A 46 -6.49 -0.44 5.23
N LEU A 47 -5.87 0.72 5.48
CA LEU A 47 -5.70 1.79 4.52
C LEU A 47 -4.22 2.03 4.28
N ARG A 48 -3.83 2.24 3.02
CA ARG A 48 -2.60 2.96 2.72
C ARG A 48 -2.92 4.44 2.61
N VAL A 49 -2.14 5.26 3.28
CA VAL A 49 -2.22 6.73 3.24
C VAL A 49 -0.91 7.24 2.70
N TRP A 50 -0.96 8.14 1.72
CA TRP A 50 0.24 8.70 1.12
C TRP A 50 0.03 10.14 0.70
N ARG A 51 1.10 10.77 0.21
CA ARG A 51 1.08 12.14 -0.26
C ARG A 51 1.65 12.27 -1.66
N GLU A 52 0.99 13.08 -2.46
CA GLU A 52 1.52 13.59 -3.73
C GLU A 52 1.47 15.12 -3.67
N GLY A 53 2.64 15.75 -3.55
CA GLY A 53 2.75 17.18 -3.27
C GLY A 53 2.06 17.57 -1.94
N PHE A 54 1.03 18.41 -2.04
CA PHE A 54 0.25 18.87 -0.88
C PHE A 54 -1.05 18.10 -0.65
N ALA A 55 -1.40 17.17 -1.56
CA ALA A 55 -2.58 16.34 -1.43
C ALA A 55 -2.27 15.07 -0.63
N VAL A 56 -3.20 14.69 0.24
CA VAL A 56 -3.19 13.44 1.00
C VAL A 56 -4.19 12.51 0.33
N TYR A 57 -3.75 11.30 0.01
CA TYR A 57 -4.56 10.26 -0.59
C TYR A 57 -4.67 9.09 0.37
N HIS A 58 -5.77 8.35 0.26
CA HIS A 58 -5.96 7.11 0.98
C HIS A 58 -6.72 6.10 0.11
N ALA A 59 -6.39 4.83 0.27
CA ALA A 59 -7.10 3.74 -0.40
C ALA A 59 -7.17 2.55 0.54
N ALA A 60 -8.32 1.87 0.53
CA ALA A 60 -8.49 0.60 1.22
C ALA A 60 -7.65 -0.48 0.55
N MET A 61 -7.15 -1.40 1.37
CA MET A 61 -6.41 -2.58 0.95
C MET A 61 -7.19 -3.82 1.34
N ASP A 62 -7.14 -4.84 0.49
CA ASP A 62 -7.53 -6.19 0.89
C ASP A 62 -6.43 -6.83 1.77
N GLY A 63 -6.68 -8.06 2.24
CA GLY A 63 -5.74 -8.76 3.12
C GLY A 63 -4.42 -9.13 2.44
N ALA A 64 -4.41 -9.37 1.13
CA ALA A 64 -3.21 -9.74 0.39
C ALA A 64 -2.31 -8.52 0.19
N GLU A 65 -2.89 -7.39 -0.24
CA GLU A 65 -2.20 -6.11 -0.35
C GLU A 65 -1.67 -5.62 1.01
N GLU A 66 -2.47 -5.73 2.08
CA GLU A 66 -2.02 -5.40 3.43
C GLU A 66 -0.79 -6.24 3.83
N ALA A 67 -0.86 -7.56 3.65
CA ALA A 67 0.24 -8.47 3.99
C ALA A 67 1.49 -8.21 3.14
N ALA A 68 1.31 -7.85 1.88
CA ALA A 68 2.38 -7.48 0.96
C ALA A 68 3.07 -6.18 1.42
N LEU A 69 2.29 -5.15 1.78
CA LEU A 69 2.82 -3.85 2.21
C LEU A 69 3.53 -3.94 3.56
N VAL A 70 3.04 -4.78 4.48
CA VAL A 70 3.71 -5.06 5.78
C VAL A 70 5.09 -5.67 5.57
N ARG A 71 5.22 -6.67 4.68
CA ARG A 71 6.53 -7.29 4.35
C ARG A 71 7.49 -6.28 3.72
N LEU A 72 6.99 -5.49 2.78
CA LEU A 72 7.79 -4.45 2.14
C LEU A 72 8.27 -3.41 3.17
N ARG A 73 7.40 -2.98 4.12
CA ARG A 73 7.77 -2.08 5.22
C ARG A 73 8.82 -2.71 6.15
N ALA A 74 8.76 -4.01 6.39
CA ALA A 74 9.78 -4.76 7.12
C ALA A 74 11.10 -4.90 6.35
N GLY A 75 11.14 -4.43 5.10
CA GLY A 75 12.30 -4.45 4.23
C GLY A 75 12.54 -5.81 3.59
N GLU A 76 11.58 -6.74 3.60
CA GLU A 76 11.68 -8.08 3.02
C GLU A 76 11.95 -8.09 1.51
N PRO A 77 12.52 -9.17 0.95
CA PRO A 77 12.77 -9.26 -0.48
C PRO A 77 11.46 -9.42 -1.27
N PHE A 78 11.47 -9.01 -2.54
CA PHE A 78 10.30 -9.05 -3.41
C PHE A 78 9.68 -10.45 -3.52
N ALA A 79 10.50 -11.51 -3.45
CA ALA A 79 10.00 -12.88 -3.39
C ALA A 79 9.00 -13.12 -2.25
N ALA A 80 9.28 -12.61 -1.04
CA ALA A 80 8.39 -12.75 0.10
C ALA A 80 7.09 -11.93 -0.06
N VAL A 81 7.14 -10.81 -0.79
CA VAL A 81 5.96 -10.03 -1.17
C VAL A 81 5.10 -10.82 -2.16
N CYS A 82 5.72 -11.48 -3.14
CA CYS A 82 5.01 -12.33 -4.10
C CYS A 82 4.36 -13.57 -3.45
N GLU A 83 4.88 -14.09 -2.34
CA GLU A 83 4.33 -15.27 -1.65
C GLU A 83 2.91 -15.08 -1.10
N VAL A 84 2.45 -13.83 -0.90
CA VAL A 84 1.07 -13.55 -0.45
C VAL A 84 0.10 -13.17 -1.55
N LEU A 85 0.60 -13.09 -2.77
CA LEU A 85 -0.22 -12.80 -3.95
C LEU A 85 -0.48 -14.11 -4.68
N GLU A 86 -1.68 -14.28 -5.24
CA GLU A 86 -2.06 -15.56 -5.81
C GLU A 86 -1.36 -15.81 -7.13
N THR A 87 -1.08 -14.74 -7.88
CA THR A 87 -0.47 -14.83 -9.21
C THR A 87 0.66 -13.81 -9.46
N PRO A 88 1.62 -14.13 -10.34
CA PRO A 88 2.62 -13.15 -10.79
C PRO A 88 2.02 -11.91 -11.46
N ALA A 89 0.85 -12.05 -12.10
CA ALA A 89 0.15 -10.94 -12.74
C ALA A 89 -0.38 -9.94 -11.70
N GLU A 90 -0.94 -10.43 -10.59
CA GLU A 90 -1.35 -9.59 -9.45
C GLU A 90 -0.15 -8.89 -8.82
N ALA A 91 0.97 -9.61 -8.64
CA ALA A 91 2.21 -9.01 -8.13
C ALA A 91 2.71 -7.86 -9.02
N ALA A 92 2.71 -8.05 -10.33
CA ALA A 92 3.10 -7.01 -11.28
C ALA A 92 2.13 -5.80 -11.25
N ALA A 93 0.82 -6.05 -11.24
CA ALA A 93 -0.20 -5.00 -11.21
C ALA A 93 -0.14 -4.19 -9.90
N LEU A 94 0.04 -4.87 -8.76
CA LEU A 94 0.18 -4.22 -7.46
C LEU A 94 1.43 -3.35 -7.40
N LEU A 95 2.57 -3.88 -7.87
CA LEU A 95 3.83 -3.15 -7.90
C LEU A 95 3.74 -1.90 -8.79
N LEU A 96 3.14 -2.02 -9.98
CA LEU A 96 2.92 -0.90 -10.89
C LEU A 96 2.07 0.19 -10.22
N ARG A 97 0.95 -0.19 -9.59
CA ARG A 97 0.08 0.74 -8.88
C ARG A 97 0.83 1.45 -7.74
N TRP A 98 1.64 0.74 -6.96
CA TRP A 98 2.44 1.34 -5.90
C TRP A 98 3.54 2.28 -6.42
N VAL A 99 4.07 2.06 -7.61
CA VAL A 99 5.01 2.98 -8.25
C VAL A 99 4.29 4.24 -8.75
N GLU A 100 3.09 4.09 -9.31
CA GLU A 100 2.25 5.20 -9.79
C GLU A 100 1.75 6.06 -8.63
N ASP A 101 1.25 5.44 -7.56
CA ASP A 101 0.81 6.10 -6.32
C ASP A 101 1.98 6.70 -5.51
N GLY A 102 3.25 6.42 -5.88
CA GLY A 102 4.42 6.87 -5.11
C GLY A 102 4.59 6.19 -3.75
N ILE A 103 3.94 5.04 -3.55
CA ILE A 103 4.06 4.19 -2.36
C ILE A 103 5.47 3.61 -2.24
N ILE A 104 6.07 3.21 -3.36
CA ILE A 104 7.46 2.75 -3.42
C ILE A 104 8.36 3.91 -3.87
N ALA A 105 9.43 4.14 -3.10
CA ALA A 105 10.43 5.12 -3.46
C ALA A 105 11.19 4.70 -4.72
N ARG A 106 11.37 5.63 -5.66
CA ARG A 106 12.30 5.42 -6.78
C ARG A 106 13.73 5.32 -6.25
N PRO A 107 14.54 4.37 -6.74
CA PRO A 107 15.97 4.32 -6.41
C PRO A 107 16.63 5.68 -6.71
N GLY A 108 17.21 6.31 -5.69
CA GLY A 108 17.91 7.60 -5.81
C GLY A 108 17.14 8.85 -5.32
N CYS A 109 15.88 8.72 -4.87
CA CYS A 109 15.20 9.82 -4.18
C CYS A 109 15.72 9.92 -2.74
N ARG A 110 16.72 10.77 -2.49
CA ARG A 110 17.09 11.15 -1.12
C ARG A 110 15.90 11.89 -0.51
N PRO A 111 15.47 11.56 0.73
CA PRO A 111 14.54 12.41 1.45
C PRO A 111 15.19 13.79 1.61
N SER A 112 14.51 14.83 1.13
CA SER A 112 14.94 16.21 1.36
C SER A 112 14.90 16.46 2.86
N SER A 113 16.08 16.72 3.44
CA SER A 113 16.26 17.18 4.83
C SER A 113 15.50 18.47 5.11
#